data_AF-A0A9W8M4X5-F1
#
_entry.id   AF-A0A9W8M4X5-F1
#
_cell.length_a   1.000
_cell.length_b   1.000
_cell.length_c   1.000
_cell.angle_alpha   90.00
_cell.angle_beta   90.00
_cell.angle_gamma   90.00
#
_symmetry.space_group_name_H-M   'P 1'
#
loop_
_entity.id
_entity.type
_entity.pdbx_description
1 polymer ?
#
loop_
_entity_poly.entity_id
_entity_poly.type
_entity_poly.pdbx_seq_one_letter_code
_entity_poly.pdbx_strand_id
1 'polypeptide(L)'
;MGVKGLTALLARFAPACISMPAAKDIKGWTIAIDSNIFVQRFFRGSSGKVEHAERHTTGMRNMAAYARSLDITPVFVFDGNERASGKEAEMQKRRELKSRIRDEHHVEQQRARRIAAMEQVRVSLLDCESVDGKLPLDLRHAEFSPRGQANENDGVVETIIHGNPDRQMAVAWLADNAARLASSSTACVAKPGGNRRLTVDARINALELAISRILLFRLGAATEEPDGVALDARCTLQTLEQLSSERLATLSRRVESLTPAHIDDCRRLLDSLGFATHTADGHVESEALCAALVRQGVADAACSEDLDVLAFGGQRLLRGFYTPADEMMLIDADIALAELGLTRESFVDLCILCGTDFSATLEKVGPITALKLIRQFGSIERVLENDPAIRPRDGFQFQVARDVFLQDVRPPFMDRAQVVPRPASSRLAGQPFDPFAPGVQHPVLQ
;
A
#
# COMPACT_ATOMS: atom_id res chain seq x y z
N MET A 1 -7.02 -8.35 5.62
CA MET A 1 -6.12 -8.95 4.62
C MET A 1 -6.04 -10.45 4.92
N GLY A 2 -5.07 -11.19 4.38
CA GLY A 2 -4.92 -12.64 4.53
C GLY A 2 -6.06 -13.46 3.95
N VAL A 3 -6.91 -14.04 4.81
CA VAL A 3 -8.00 -14.94 4.39
C VAL A 3 -9.11 -14.24 3.60
N LYS A 4 -9.23 -14.56 2.31
CA LYS A 4 -10.19 -13.92 1.40
C LYS A 4 -11.64 -14.24 1.75
N GLY A 5 -12.43 -13.20 2.03
CA GLY A 5 -13.88 -13.31 2.24
C GLY A 5 -14.30 -13.91 3.58
N LEU A 6 -13.35 -14.14 4.50
CA LEU A 6 -13.65 -14.75 5.81
C LEU A 6 -14.56 -13.87 6.67
N THR A 7 -14.36 -12.55 6.72
CA THR A 7 -15.26 -11.65 7.50
C THR A 7 -16.72 -11.75 7.05
N ALA A 8 -16.96 -11.76 5.72
CA ALA A 8 -18.32 -11.88 5.19
C ALA A 8 -18.93 -13.26 5.44
N LEU A 9 -18.10 -14.32 5.47
CA LEU A 9 -18.51 -15.66 5.82
C LEU A 9 -18.90 -15.75 7.30
N LEU A 10 -18.06 -15.23 8.21
CA LEU A 10 -18.33 -15.19 9.65
C LEU A 10 -19.60 -14.38 9.95
N ALA A 11 -19.72 -13.18 9.40
CA ALA A 11 -20.93 -12.36 9.59
C ALA A 11 -22.24 -13.07 9.16
N ARG A 12 -22.14 -14.01 8.21
CA ARG A 12 -23.30 -14.76 7.70
C ARG A 12 -23.59 -16.04 8.47
N PHE A 13 -22.57 -16.79 8.87
CA PHE A 13 -22.72 -18.15 9.39
C PHE A 13 -22.29 -18.32 10.86
N ALA A 14 -21.60 -17.32 11.42
CA ALA A 14 -21.18 -17.24 12.81
C ALA A 14 -21.24 -15.78 13.30
N PRO A 15 -22.42 -15.13 13.29
CA PRO A 15 -22.52 -13.71 13.60
C PRO A 15 -22.19 -13.39 15.06
N ALA A 16 -22.36 -14.33 16.00
CA ALA A 16 -22.12 -14.08 17.42
C ALA A 16 -20.63 -13.94 17.75
N CYS A 17 -19.75 -14.43 16.88
CA CYS A 17 -18.30 -14.26 17.05
C CYS A 17 -17.82 -12.82 16.82
N ILE A 18 -18.62 -11.97 16.18
CA ILE A 18 -18.26 -10.59 15.85
C ILE A 18 -18.95 -9.63 16.81
N SER A 19 -18.18 -8.76 17.45
CA SER A 19 -18.69 -7.68 18.29
C SER A 19 -17.97 -6.36 18.00
N MET A 20 -18.58 -5.25 18.40
CA MET A 20 -18.03 -3.89 18.24
C MET A 20 -17.76 -3.29 19.63
N PRO A 21 -16.62 -3.61 20.27
CA PRO A 21 -16.34 -3.12 21.62
C PRO A 21 -16.11 -1.60 21.61
N ALA A 22 -16.58 -0.93 22.66
CA ALA A 22 -16.17 0.43 22.96
C ALA A 22 -14.84 0.43 23.73
N ALA A 23 -14.16 1.58 23.79
CA ALA A 23 -12.89 1.72 24.50
C ALA A 23 -12.94 1.27 25.98
N LYS A 24 -14.09 1.45 26.65
CA LYS A 24 -14.32 1.01 28.03
C LYS A 24 -14.30 -0.52 28.18
N ASP A 25 -14.69 -1.26 27.14
CA ASP A 25 -14.86 -2.72 27.20
C ASP A 25 -13.50 -3.44 27.09
N ILE A 26 -12.49 -2.74 26.56
CA ILE A 26 -11.10 -3.20 26.42
C ILE A 26 -10.13 -2.49 27.36
N LYS A 27 -10.65 -1.70 28.31
CA LYS A 27 -9.84 -1.01 29.31
C LYS A 27 -9.09 -2.02 30.17
N GLY A 28 -7.80 -1.81 30.41
CA GLY A 28 -6.95 -2.70 31.21
C GLY A 28 -6.43 -3.92 30.45
N TRP A 29 -6.79 -4.08 29.18
CA TRP A 29 -6.35 -5.23 28.39
C TRP A 29 -4.87 -5.14 28.04
N THR A 30 -4.23 -6.29 27.97
CA THR A 30 -2.94 -6.46 27.30
C THR A 30 -3.20 -6.85 25.85
N ILE A 31 -2.67 -6.11 24.88
CA ILE A 31 -2.92 -6.33 23.45
C ILE A 31 -1.60 -6.60 22.72
N ALA A 32 -1.52 -7.74 22.03
CA ALA A 32 -0.39 -8.06 21.15
C ALA A 32 -0.62 -7.43 19.77
N ILE A 33 0.23 -6.49 19.38
CA ILE A 33 0.07 -5.67 18.16
C ILE A 33 1.02 -6.17 17.10
N ASP A 34 0.48 -6.66 15.98
CA ASP A 34 1.23 -6.83 14.73
C ASP A 34 1.66 -5.45 14.25
N SER A 35 2.92 -5.10 14.46
CA SER A 35 3.41 -3.74 14.31
C SER A 35 3.71 -3.41 12.85
N ASN A 36 4.01 -4.41 12.02
CA ASN A 36 4.45 -4.20 10.65
C ASN A 36 3.34 -3.60 9.79
N ILE A 37 2.08 -4.01 10.00
CA ILE A 37 0.93 -3.45 9.28
C ILE A 37 0.70 -1.97 9.65
N PHE A 38 0.89 -1.60 10.92
CA PHE A 38 0.76 -0.21 11.38
C PHE A 38 1.90 0.66 10.86
N VAL A 39 3.14 0.17 10.91
CA VAL A 39 4.28 0.91 10.34
C VAL A 39 4.09 1.13 8.84
N GLN A 40 3.62 0.12 8.09
CA GLN A 40 3.26 0.28 6.68
C GLN A 40 2.15 1.32 6.48
N ARG A 41 1.10 1.29 7.32
CA ARG A 41 0.00 2.25 7.25
C ARG A 41 0.46 3.68 7.53
N PHE A 42 1.25 3.91 8.57
CA PHE A 42 1.77 5.24 8.90
C PHE A 42 2.81 5.71 7.87
N PHE A 43 3.62 4.78 7.36
CA PHE A 43 4.54 5.07 6.26
C PHE A 43 3.83 5.38 4.95
N ARG A 44 2.56 5.00 4.75
CA ARG A 44 1.82 5.35 3.53
C ARG A 44 0.77 6.43 3.76
N GLY A 45 0.44 6.69 5.02
CA GLY A 45 -0.51 7.70 5.45
C GLY A 45 -0.01 9.10 5.13
N SER A 46 -0.93 9.99 4.79
CA SER A 46 -0.64 11.42 4.60
C SER A 46 -0.79 12.11 5.94
N SER A 47 0.32 12.41 6.63
CA SER A 47 0.29 13.27 7.82
C SER A 47 0.24 14.74 7.39
N GLY A 48 -0.92 15.21 6.93
CA GLY A 48 -1.11 16.60 6.53
C GLY A 48 -0.25 17.07 5.35
N LYS A 49 -0.16 18.40 5.18
CA LYS A 49 0.53 19.09 4.07
C LYS A 49 2.07 19.04 4.12
N VAL A 50 2.66 18.32 5.07
CA VAL A 50 4.12 18.22 5.23
C VAL A 50 4.51 16.75 5.12
N GLU A 51 5.23 16.40 4.04
CA GLU A 51 5.90 15.11 3.92
C GLU A 51 7.02 15.03 4.97
N HIS A 52 6.70 14.50 6.14
CA HIS A 52 7.70 14.20 7.15
C HIS A 52 8.29 12.82 6.88
N ALA A 53 9.62 12.74 6.70
CA ALA A 53 10.38 11.50 6.55
C ALA A 53 10.12 10.50 7.71
N GLU A 54 9.76 11.02 8.89
CA GLU A 54 9.57 10.27 10.14
C GLU A 54 8.09 10.01 10.50
N ARG A 55 7.20 9.98 9.49
CA ARG A 55 5.77 9.69 9.70
C ARG A 55 5.48 8.36 10.40
N HIS A 56 6.34 7.36 10.18
CA HIS A 56 6.22 6.03 10.77
C HIS A 56 6.46 6.03 12.28
N THR A 57 7.54 6.65 12.75
CA THR A 57 7.84 6.80 14.19
C THR A 57 6.81 7.67 14.90
N THR A 58 6.40 8.77 14.27
CA THR A 58 5.34 9.65 14.80
C THR A 58 4.02 8.88 14.98
N GLY A 59 3.61 8.11 13.96
CA GLY A 59 2.42 7.27 14.02
C GLY A 59 2.49 6.23 15.14
N MET A 60 3.62 5.51 15.26
CA MET A 60 3.80 4.51 16.33
C MET A 60 3.77 5.14 17.72
N ARG A 61 4.42 6.29 17.92
CA ARG A 61 4.39 7.03 19.20
C ARG A 61 2.96 7.40 19.58
N ASN A 62 2.21 7.97 18.65
CA ASN A 62 0.86 8.44 18.92
C ASN A 62 -0.11 7.27 19.15
N MET A 63 0.07 6.16 18.44
CA MET A 63 -0.69 4.93 18.69
C MET A 63 -0.39 4.36 20.08
N ALA A 64 0.88 4.35 20.50
CA ALA A 64 1.27 3.90 21.84
C ALA A 64 0.72 4.82 22.94
N ALA A 65 0.69 6.13 22.71
CA ALA A 65 0.05 7.11 23.59
C ALA A 65 -1.46 6.89 23.69
N TYR A 66 -2.12 6.62 22.57
CA TYR A 66 -3.55 6.30 22.52
C TYR A 66 -3.86 5.03 23.33
N ALA A 67 -3.09 3.95 23.15
CA ALA A 67 -3.23 2.74 23.95
C ALA A 67 -3.14 3.04 25.46
N ARG A 68 -2.13 3.81 25.89
CA ARG A 68 -2.00 4.22 27.30
C ARG A 68 -3.19 5.05 27.79
N SER A 69 -3.72 5.94 26.97
CA SER A 69 -4.89 6.76 27.33
C SER A 69 -6.15 5.91 27.58
N LEU A 70 -6.21 4.72 26.98
CA LEU A 70 -7.26 3.72 27.19
C LEU A 70 -6.93 2.71 28.29
N ASP A 71 -5.83 2.90 29.03
CA ASP A 71 -5.33 1.94 30.03
C ASP A 71 -5.03 0.55 29.42
N ILE A 72 -4.59 0.53 28.16
CA ILE A 72 -4.17 -0.69 27.45
C ILE A 72 -2.67 -0.87 27.60
N THR A 73 -2.23 -2.11 27.82
CA THR A 73 -0.83 -2.51 27.79
C THR A 73 -0.47 -3.10 26.41
N PRO A 74 0.18 -2.34 25.51
CA PRO A 74 0.54 -2.84 24.20
C PRO A 74 1.83 -3.67 24.24
N VAL A 75 1.83 -4.78 23.51
CA VAL A 75 3.02 -5.61 23.22
C VAL A 75 3.26 -5.54 21.71
N PHE A 76 4.33 -4.88 21.29
CA PHE A 76 4.61 -4.65 19.88
C PHE A 76 5.42 -5.80 19.28
N VAL A 77 4.84 -6.50 18.32
CA VAL A 77 5.46 -7.61 17.61
C VAL A 77 5.81 -7.18 16.19
N PHE A 78 7.08 -7.30 15.81
CA PHE A 78 7.58 -7.00 14.47
C PHE A 78 7.87 -8.28 13.70
N ASP A 79 7.75 -8.25 12.37
CA ASP A 79 8.17 -9.39 11.53
C ASP A 79 9.69 -9.60 11.63
N GLY A 80 10.10 -10.87 11.56
CA GLY A 80 11.49 -11.26 11.37
C GLY A 80 12.04 -10.94 9.97
N ASN A 81 13.33 -11.22 9.80
CA ASN A 81 14.02 -11.08 8.52
C ASN A 81 13.75 -12.25 7.56
N GLU A 82 13.31 -13.39 8.10
CA GLU A 82 12.98 -14.59 7.35
C GLU A 82 11.45 -14.71 7.24
N ARG A 83 10.98 -15.15 6.07
CA ARG A 83 9.53 -15.34 5.83
C ARG A 83 9.17 -16.80 5.98
N ALA A 84 7.91 -17.04 6.34
CA ALA A 84 7.34 -18.39 6.36
C ALA A 84 7.37 -19.03 4.96
N SER A 85 7.47 -20.36 4.94
CA SER A 85 7.44 -21.16 3.72
C SER A 85 6.13 -20.95 2.94
N GLY A 86 6.20 -20.95 1.61
CA GLY A 86 5.03 -20.78 0.73
C GLY A 86 4.69 -19.33 0.39
N LYS A 87 5.30 -18.34 1.06
CA LYS A 87 5.14 -16.91 0.70
C LYS A 87 5.91 -16.49 -0.55
N GLU A 88 6.74 -17.35 -1.16
CA GLU A 88 7.58 -16.98 -2.31
C GLU A 88 6.75 -16.47 -3.49
N ALA A 89 5.65 -17.14 -3.81
CA ALA A 89 4.77 -16.75 -4.91
C ALA A 89 4.09 -15.39 -4.66
N GLU A 90 3.65 -15.14 -3.43
CA GLU A 90 3.04 -13.85 -3.03
C GLU A 90 4.09 -12.73 -3.02
N MET A 91 5.30 -13.00 -2.54
CA MET A 91 6.41 -12.05 -2.61
C MET A 91 6.78 -11.69 -4.05
N GLN A 92 6.81 -12.67 -4.95
CA GLN A 92 7.09 -12.44 -6.37
C GLN A 92 6.01 -11.55 -7.01
N LYS A 93 4.72 -11.81 -6.74
CA LYS A 93 3.62 -10.92 -7.18
C LYS A 93 3.78 -9.50 -6.66
N ARG A 94 4.15 -9.33 -5.38
CA ARG A 94 4.40 -8.01 -4.78
C ARG A 94 5.59 -7.30 -5.43
N ARG A 95 6.67 -8.03 -5.77
CA ARG A 95 7.84 -7.48 -6.49
C ARG A 95 7.49 -7.04 -7.91
N GLU A 96 6.74 -7.86 -8.65
CA GLU A 96 6.28 -7.54 -10.00
C GLU A 96 5.36 -6.31 -9.99
N LEU A 97 4.42 -6.26 -9.05
CA LEU A 97 3.55 -5.10 -8.89
C LEU A 97 4.36 -3.82 -8.60
N LYS A 98 5.36 -3.90 -7.71
CA LYS A 98 6.27 -2.78 -7.45
C LYS A 98 7.10 -2.38 -8.66
N SER A 99 7.52 -3.34 -9.49
CA SER A 99 8.22 -3.04 -10.74
C SER A 99 7.32 -2.25 -11.68
N ARG A 100 6.09 -2.72 -11.90
CA ARG A 100 5.11 -2.02 -12.76
C ARG A 100 4.81 -0.60 -12.26
N ILE A 101 4.65 -0.43 -10.96
CA ILE A 101 4.43 0.90 -10.36
C ILE A 101 5.64 1.83 -10.59
N ARG A 102 6.87 1.31 -10.51
CA ARG A 102 8.09 2.08 -10.81
C ARG A 102 8.17 2.45 -12.29
N ASP A 103 7.82 1.53 -13.17
CA ASP A 103 7.80 1.79 -14.62
C ASP A 103 6.74 2.85 -14.96
N GLU A 104 5.54 2.75 -14.38
CA GLU A 104 4.47 3.76 -14.50
C GLU A 104 4.91 5.13 -13.96
N HIS A 105 5.60 5.15 -12.81
CA HIS A 105 6.13 6.39 -12.23
C HIS A 105 7.19 7.04 -13.12
N HIS A 106 8.09 6.25 -13.69
CA HIS A 106 9.10 6.73 -14.61
C HIS A 106 8.47 7.34 -15.88
N VAL A 107 7.47 6.67 -16.46
CA VAL A 107 6.72 7.18 -17.62
C VAL A 107 6.03 8.51 -17.28
N GLU A 108 5.45 8.62 -16.09
CA GLU A 108 4.79 9.85 -15.66
C GLU A 108 5.78 10.99 -15.35
N GLN A 109 6.96 10.69 -14.81
CA GLN A 109 8.06 11.67 -14.68
C GLN A 109 8.51 12.20 -16.04
N GLN A 110 8.69 11.32 -17.02
CA GLN A 110 9.01 11.73 -18.38
C GLN A 110 7.90 12.61 -18.96
N ARG A 111 6.62 12.30 -18.67
CA ARG A 111 5.49 13.14 -19.09
C ARG A 111 5.54 14.53 -18.47
N ALA A 112 5.77 14.64 -17.17
CA ALA A 112 5.89 15.93 -16.50
C ALA A 112 6.98 16.81 -17.13
N ARG A 113 8.14 16.21 -17.51
CA ARG A 113 9.19 16.91 -18.26
C ARG A 113 8.72 17.40 -19.63
N ARG A 114 7.98 16.59 -20.38
CA ARG A 114 7.41 17.00 -21.67
C ARG A 114 6.39 18.13 -21.52
N ILE A 115 5.54 18.10 -20.50
CA ILE A 115 4.58 19.18 -20.21
C ILE A 115 5.32 20.49 -19.93
N ALA A 116 6.38 20.46 -19.11
CA ALA A 116 7.21 21.62 -18.84
C ALA A 116 7.88 22.18 -20.11
N ALA A 117 8.36 21.31 -21.01
CA ALA A 117 8.92 21.72 -22.30
C ALA A 117 7.85 22.39 -23.21
N MET A 118 6.62 21.86 -23.24
CA MET A 118 5.52 22.49 -23.99
C MET A 118 5.17 23.87 -23.43
N GLU A 119 5.24 24.05 -22.12
CA GLU A 119 4.99 25.35 -21.49
C GLU A 119 6.08 26.36 -21.86
N GLN A 120 7.35 25.94 -21.89
CA GLN A 120 8.45 26.79 -22.36
C GLN A 120 8.24 27.22 -23.82
N VAL A 121 7.84 26.31 -24.71
CA VAL A 121 7.50 26.64 -26.10
C VAL A 121 6.35 27.65 -26.15
N ARG A 122 5.31 27.47 -25.34
CA ARG A 122 4.16 28.38 -25.26
C ARG A 122 4.56 29.78 -24.80
N VAL A 123 5.43 29.90 -23.80
CA VAL A 123 5.91 31.20 -23.30
C VAL A 123 6.78 31.89 -24.35
N SER A 124 7.72 31.18 -24.97
CA SER A 124 8.57 31.74 -26.04
C SER A 124 7.77 32.24 -27.24
N LEU A 125 6.61 31.64 -27.55
CA LEU A 125 5.69 32.13 -28.58
C LEU A 125 5.05 33.47 -28.22
N LEU A 126 4.79 33.74 -26.93
CA LEU A 126 4.21 35.01 -26.46
C LEU A 126 5.22 36.16 -26.47
N ASP A 127 6.50 35.88 -26.16
CA ASP A 127 7.55 36.90 -26.17
C ASP A 127 7.94 37.36 -27.59
N CYS A 128 7.55 36.60 -28.63
CA CYS A 128 7.75 36.98 -30.02
C CYS A 128 6.75 38.05 -30.52
N GLU A 129 5.71 38.38 -29.77
CA GLU A 129 4.73 39.41 -30.16
C GLU A 129 5.19 40.85 -29.84
N SER A 130 6.39 41.08 -29.28
CA SER A 130 6.78 42.45 -28.86
C SER A 130 8.19 42.97 -29.20
N VAL A 131 9.13 42.18 -29.73
CA VAL A 131 10.44 42.75 -30.12
C VAL A 131 11.01 42.02 -31.34
N ASP A 132 11.46 42.80 -32.33
CA ASP A 132 12.18 42.35 -33.53
C ASP A 132 13.16 41.19 -33.27
N GLY A 133 12.72 39.98 -33.62
CA GLY A 133 13.56 38.94 -34.24
C GLY A 133 14.74 38.34 -33.48
N LYS A 134 14.90 38.52 -32.15
CA LYS A 134 15.93 37.78 -31.37
C LYS A 134 15.44 37.40 -29.98
N LEU A 135 15.31 36.09 -29.72
CA LEU A 135 15.12 35.54 -28.37
C LEU A 135 16.36 35.85 -27.49
N PRO A 136 16.21 36.51 -26.34
CA PRO A 136 17.28 36.64 -25.35
C PRO A 136 17.10 35.58 -24.25
N LEU A 137 18.00 34.59 -24.19
CA LEU A 137 18.05 33.61 -23.10
C LEU A 137 19.51 33.43 -22.64
N ASP A 138 19.84 33.98 -21.47
CA ASP A 138 21.08 33.68 -20.73
C ASP A 138 20.69 33.01 -19.41
N LEU A 139 21.05 31.73 -19.26
CA LEU A 139 20.94 30.99 -18.01
C LEU A 139 22.20 30.13 -17.86
N ARG A 140 23.25 30.75 -17.32
CA ARG A 140 24.47 30.06 -16.88
C ARG A 140 24.27 29.44 -15.49
N HIS A 141 24.94 28.31 -15.29
CA HIS A 141 25.17 27.50 -14.08
C HIS A 141 24.28 26.26 -13.89
N ALA A 142 24.75 25.12 -14.40
CA ALA A 142 24.91 23.90 -13.61
C ALA A 142 25.79 22.90 -14.41
N GLU A 143 26.94 22.52 -13.85
CA GLU A 143 27.89 21.57 -14.43
C GLU A 143 27.35 20.13 -14.37
N PHE A 144 27.68 19.30 -15.37
CA PHE A 144 27.63 17.84 -15.25
C PHE A 144 28.79 17.15 -15.98
N SER A 145 29.33 16.12 -15.32
CA SER A 145 30.36 15.19 -15.80
C SER A 145 29.73 13.80 -16.04
N PRO A 146 30.25 12.98 -16.98
CA PRO A 146 29.47 11.93 -17.63
C PRO A 146 29.73 10.53 -17.05
N ARG A 147 28.71 9.66 -17.15
CA ARG A 147 28.77 8.28 -17.72
C ARG A 147 27.69 7.37 -17.14
N GLY A 148 27.00 6.65 -18.03
CA GLY A 148 26.35 5.38 -17.67
C GLY A 148 25.04 5.07 -18.39
N GLN A 149 25.14 4.79 -19.70
CA GLN A 149 24.22 3.98 -20.53
C GLN A 149 22.72 3.96 -20.16
N ALA A 150 21.93 4.79 -20.84
CA ALA A 150 20.49 4.66 -20.98
C ALA A 150 20.09 5.01 -22.43
N ASN A 151 19.05 4.35 -22.93
CA ASN A 151 18.61 4.30 -24.34
C ASN A 151 18.59 5.65 -25.07
N GLU A 152 19.03 5.62 -26.34
CA GLU A 152 19.43 6.74 -27.20
C GLU A 152 18.35 7.79 -27.56
N ASN A 153 17.13 7.73 -27.01
CA ASN A 153 16.11 8.78 -27.21
C ASN A 153 15.96 9.75 -26.02
N ASP A 154 16.51 9.43 -24.85
CA ASP A 154 16.43 10.32 -23.67
C ASP A 154 17.41 11.51 -23.78
N GLY A 155 18.49 11.37 -24.54
CA GLY A 155 19.45 12.45 -24.79
C GLY A 155 18.83 13.62 -25.56
N VAL A 156 17.80 13.40 -26.36
CA VAL A 156 17.20 14.45 -27.19
C VAL A 156 16.43 15.47 -26.34
N VAL A 157 15.77 15.03 -25.26
CA VAL A 157 15.04 15.96 -24.36
C VAL A 157 16.00 16.84 -23.57
N GLU A 158 17.13 16.30 -23.08
CA GLU A 158 18.18 17.09 -22.42
C GLU A 158 18.96 17.99 -23.39
N THR A 159 19.14 17.56 -24.64
CA THR A 159 19.84 18.33 -25.68
C THR A 159 19.01 19.50 -26.19
N ILE A 160 17.66 19.40 -26.21
CA ILE A 160 16.78 20.55 -26.48
C ILE A 160 16.90 21.63 -25.38
N ILE A 161 17.25 21.25 -24.16
CA ILE A 161 17.29 22.15 -22.98
C ILE A 161 18.61 22.92 -22.87
N HIS A 162 19.70 22.51 -23.54
CA HIS A 162 21.04 23.11 -23.37
C HIS A 162 21.55 23.99 -24.53
N GLY A 163 20.68 24.42 -25.43
CA GLY A 163 21.04 25.38 -26.46
C GLY A 163 19.79 25.91 -27.13
N ASN A 164 19.73 27.23 -27.32
CA ASN A 164 18.65 27.99 -27.97
C ASN A 164 17.89 27.14 -29.02
N PRO A 165 16.66 26.65 -28.73
CA PRO A 165 16.02 25.69 -29.61
C PRO A 165 15.54 26.42 -30.86
N ASP A 166 16.25 26.20 -31.95
CA ASP A 166 15.81 26.55 -33.30
C ASP A 166 14.34 26.16 -33.44
N ARG A 167 13.48 27.06 -33.94
CA ARG A 167 12.05 26.81 -34.18
C ARG A 167 11.79 25.44 -34.84
N GLN A 168 12.72 25.01 -35.69
CA GLN A 168 12.72 23.70 -36.35
C GLN A 168 12.82 22.51 -35.36
N MET A 169 13.65 22.60 -34.33
CA MET A 169 13.78 21.55 -33.29
C MET A 169 12.50 21.43 -32.48
N ALA A 170 11.89 22.56 -32.09
CA ALA A 170 10.62 22.56 -31.37
C ALA A 170 9.49 21.93 -32.21
N VAL A 171 9.42 22.27 -33.51
CA VAL A 171 8.47 21.66 -34.45
C VAL A 171 8.70 20.16 -34.60
N ALA A 172 9.95 19.72 -34.80
CA ALA A 172 10.29 18.31 -34.94
C ALA A 172 9.90 17.50 -33.68
N TRP A 173 10.20 18.03 -32.50
CA TRP A 173 9.88 17.40 -31.22
C TRP A 173 8.37 17.30 -30.98
N LEU A 174 7.61 18.37 -31.22
CA LEU A 174 6.15 18.35 -31.08
C LEU A 174 5.50 17.40 -32.09
N ALA A 175 6.01 17.34 -33.32
CA ALA A 175 5.53 16.44 -34.37
C ALA A 175 5.76 14.98 -34.02
N ASP A 176 6.95 14.64 -33.52
CA ASP A 176 7.27 13.29 -33.02
C ASP A 176 6.36 12.90 -31.86
N ASN A 177 6.17 13.81 -30.88
CA ASN A 177 5.28 13.55 -29.75
C ASN A 177 3.82 13.32 -30.19
N ALA A 178 3.32 14.14 -31.13
CA ALA A 178 1.98 13.98 -31.69
C ALA A 178 1.83 12.65 -32.46
N ALA A 179 2.83 12.25 -33.25
CA ALA A 179 2.84 10.98 -33.97
C ALA A 179 2.82 9.77 -33.02
N ARG A 180 3.64 9.81 -31.96
CA ARG A 180 3.69 8.78 -30.92
C ARG A 180 2.37 8.62 -30.17
N LEU A 181 1.68 9.72 -29.88
CA LEU A 181 0.38 9.69 -29.18
C LEU A 181 -0.77 9.28 -30.11
N ALA A 182 -0.73 9.69 -31.39
CA ALA A 182 -1.71 9.29 -32.39
C ALA A 182 -1.67 7.79 -32.69
N SER A 183 -0.49 7.16 -32.66
CA SER A 183 -0.36 5.70 -32.81
C SER A 183 -0.77 4.92 -31.54
N SER A 184 -0.80 5.58 -30.38
CA SER A 184 -1.15 5.00 -29.09
C SER A 184 -2.64 5.11 -28.71
N SER A 185 -3.46 5.91 -29.40
CA SER A 185 -4.79 6.33 -28.90
C SER A 185 -5.94 5.32 -29.05
N THR A 186 -5.66 4.02 -29.21
CA THR A 186 -6.68 2.97 -29.44
C THR A 186 -7.08 2.15 -28.19
N ALA A 187 -6.76 2.57 -26.97
CA ALA A 187 -7.19 1.87 -25.75
C ALA A 187 -8.53 2.42 -25.19
N CYS A 188 -9.63 2.24 -25.94
CA CYS A 188 -10.99 2.44 -25.41
C CYS A 188 -11.48 1.12 -24.81
N VAL A 189 -11.67 1.02 -23.49
CA VAL A 189 -12.39 -0.15 -22.92
C VAL A 189 -13.89 0.06 -23.16
N ALA A 190 -14.43 -0.59 -24.18
CA ALA A 190 -15.88 -0.66 -24.38
C ALA A 190 -16.49 -1.61 -23.35
N LYS A 191 -17.31 -1.10 -22.42
CA LYS A 191 -18.26 -1.95 -21.70
C LYS A 191 -19.47 -2.23 -22.62
N PRO A 192 -20.02 -3.46 -22.64
CA PRO A 192 -21.26 -3.71 -23.35
C PRO A 192 -22.38 -2.92 -22.66
N GLY A 193 -22.92 -1.90 -23.34
CA GLY A 193 -24.16 -1.21 -22.94
C GLY A 193 -24.08 0.09 -22.13
N GLY A 194 -22.99 0.89 -22.15
CA GLY A 194 -23.00 2.18 -21.45
C GLY A 194 -21.85 3.14 -21.81
N ASN A 195 -22.11 4.44 -21.66
CA ASN A 195 -21.22 5.59 -21.93
C ASN A 195 -19.72 5.28 -21.87
N ARG A 196 -18.99 5.53 -22.97
CA ARG A 196 -17.52 5.40 -23.03
C ARG A 196 -16.87 6.45 -22.13
N ARG A 197 -16.51 6.06 -20.91
CA ARG A 197 -15.70 6.88 -20.01
C ARG A 197 -14.22 6.59 -20.30
N LEU A 198 -13.49 7.59 -20.77
CA LEU A 198 -12.04 7.48 -20.98
C LEU A 198 -11.33 7.19 -19.65
N THR A 199 -10.30 6.34 -19.67
CA THR A 199 -9.39 6.17 -18.54
C THR A 199 -8.63 7.47 -18.29
N VAL A 200 -8.09 7.66 -17.07
CA VAL A 200 -7.25 8.83 -16.75
C VAL A 200 -6.10 8.96 -17.74
N ASP A 201 -5.44 7.85 -18.05
CA ASP A 201 -4.36 7.73 -19.04
C ASP A 201 -4.78 8.18 -20.43
N ALA A 202 -5.95 7.73 -20.90
CA ALA A 202 -6.46 8.13 -22.20
C ALA A 202 -6.82 9.61 -22.24
N ARG A 203 -7.33 10.18 -21.13
CA ARG A 203 -7.60 11.62 -21.02
C ARG A 203 -6.30 12.44 -21.07
N ILE A 204 -5.29 12.04 -20.30
CA ILE A 204 -3.98 12.71 -20.28
C ILE A 204 -3.32 12.63 -21.67
N ASN A 205 -3.33 11.45 -22.31
CA ASN A 205 -2.78 11.29 -23.67
C ASN A 205 -3.53 12.15 -24.70
N ALA A 206 -4.86 12.24 -24.61
CA ALA A 206 -5.66 13.08 -25.50
C ALA A 206 -5.34 14.57 -25.33
N LEU A 207 -5.19 15.03 -24.08
CA LEU A 207 -4.79 16.41 -23.78
C LEU A 207 -3.36 16.71 -24.27
N GLU A 208 -2.41 15.79 -24.06
CA GLU A 208 -1.02 15.93 -24.53
C GLU A 208 -0.94 15.98 -26.07
N LEU A 209 -1.76 15.20 -26.76
CA LEU A 209 -1.88 15.26 -28.23
C LEU A 209 -2.50 16.58 -28.68
N ALA A 210 -3.57 17.03 -28.01
CA ALA A 210 -4.24 18.29 -28.32
C ALA A 210 -3.30 19.48 -28.19
N ILE A 211 -2.59 19.61 -27.07
CA ILE A 211 -1.63 20.71 -26.88
C ILE A 211 -0.48 20.65 -27.88
N SER A 212 0.00 19.45 -28.24
CA SER A 212 1.04 19.29 -29.26
C SER A 212 0.59 19.82 -30.62
N ARG A 213 -0.66 19.53 -31.03
CA ARG A 213 -1.26 20.03 -32.27
C ARG A 213 -1.48 21.54 -32.24
N ILE A 214 -1.97 22.07 -31.12
CA ILE A 214 -2.17 23.52 -30.94
C ILE A 214 -0.84 24.27 -31.08
N LEU A 215 0.23 23.81 -30.41
CA LEU A 215 1.54 24.43 -30.49
C LEU A 215 2.16 24.33 -31.90
N LEU A 216 1.99 23.21 -32.60
CA LEU A 216 2.41 23.06 -34.01
C LEU A 216 1.70 24.05 -34.94
N PHE A 217 0.39 24.24 -34.77
CA PHE A 217 -0.38 25.22 -35.53
C PHE A 217 0.11 26.65 -35.25
N ARG A 218 0.33 27.01 -33.98
CA ARG A 218 0.86 28.33 -33.57
C ARG A 218 2.28 28.60 -34.09
N LEU A 219 3.11 27.56 -34.21
CA LEU A 219 4.44 27.63 -34.83
C LEU A 219 4.40 27.67 -36.37
N GLY A 220 3.22 27.63 -37.00
CA GLY A 220 3.05 27.64 -38.45
C GLY A 220 3.48 26.33 -39.13
N ALA A 221 3.58 25.23 -38.38
CA ALA A 221 3.98 23.92 -38.87
C ALA A 221 2.79 22.99 -39.21
N ALA A 222 1.57 23.40 -38.89
CA ALA A 222 0.34 22.72 -39.28
C ALA A 222 -0.58 23.69 -40.04
N THR A 223 -1.27 23.18 -41.07
CA THR A 223 -2.11 23.97 -41.97
C THR A 223 -3.57 24.07 -41.52
N GLU A 224 -4.01 23.14 -40.68
CA GLU A 224 -5.37 23.05 -40.17
C GLU A 224 -5.41 23.38 -38.68
N GLU A 225 -6.34 24.26 -38.30
CA GLU A 225 -6.64 24.50 -36.90
C GLU A 225 -7.30 23.24 -36.33
N PRO A 226 -6.89 22.75 -35.15
CA PRO A 226 -7.47 21.53 -34.58
C PRO A 226 -9.00 21.64 -34.39
N ASP A 227 -9.76 20.64 -34.85
CA ASP A 227 -11.22 20.60 -34.74
C ASP A 227 -11.72 20.69 -33.29
N GLY A 228 -12.62 21.65 -33.04
CA GLY A 228 -13.49 21.66 -31.87
C GLY A 228 -12.90 22.35 -30.63
N VAL A 229 -13.48 23.51 -30.33
CA VAL A 229 -13.21 24.41 -29.20
C VAL A 229 -11.92 25.18 -29.37
N ALA A 230 -12.02 26.51 -29.20
CA ALA A 230 -10.93 27.39 -28.85
C ALA A 230 -10.26 26.91 -27.56
N LEU A 231 -9.54 25.80 -27.62
CA LEU A 231 -8.72 25.28 -26.55
C LEU A 231 -7.51 26.20 -26.50
N ASP A 232 -7.66 27.22 -25.67
CA ASP A 232 -6.54 28.03 -25.21
C ASP A 232 -5.41 27.08 -24.79
N ALA A 233 -4.25 27.23 -25.45
CA ALA A 233 -3.07 26.43 -25.18
C ALA A 233 -2.74 26.45 -23.68
N ARG A 234 -2.95 27.61 -23.04
CA ARG A 234 -2.75 27.79 -21.60
C ARG A 234 -3.74 26.96 -20.78
N CYS A 235 -5.06 27.08 -21.01
CA CYS A 235 -6.06 26.28 -20.31
C CYS A 235 -5.85 24.76 -20.46
N THR A 236 -5.50 24.32 -21.68
CA THR A 236 -5.23 22.90 -21.98
C THR A 236 -4.02 22.40 -21.22
N LEU A 237 -2.93 23.19 -21.22
CA LEU A 237 -1.69 22.83 -20.54
C LEU A 237 -1.86 22.84 -19.02
N GLN A 238 -2.58 23.82 -18.45
CA GLN A 238 -2.91 23.86 -17.03
C GLN A 238 -3.70 22.61 -16.59
N THR A 239 -4.69 22.19 -17.39
CA THR A 239 -5.46 20.97 -17.09
C THR A 239 -4.57 19.72 -17.15
N LEU A 240 -3.70 19.64 -18.15
CA LEU A 240 -2.77 18.53 -18.33
C LEU A 240 -1.74 18.45 -17.19
N GLU A 241 -1.18 19.60 -16.80
CA GLU A 241 -0.26 19.73 -15.67
C GLU A 241 -0.90 19.32 -14.35
N GLN A 242 -2.13 19.78 -14.08
CA GLN A 242 -2.87 19.38 -12.89
C GLN A 242 -3.07 17.85 -12.83
N LEU A 243 -3.57 17.25 -13.92
CA LEU A 243 -3.81 15.80 -13.94
C LEU A 243 -2.51 14.99 -13.83
N SER A 244 -1.45 15.43 -14.49
CA SER A 244 -0.15 14.76 -14.44
C SER A 244 0.51 14.89 -13.06
N SER A 245 0.43 16.06 -12.43
CA SER A 245 0.98 16.29 -11.09
C SER A 245 0.25 15.49 -10.01
N GLU A 246 -1.09 15.44 -10.03
CA GLU A 246 -1.89 14.60 -9.13
C GLU A 246 -1.55 13.11 -9.29
N ARG A 247 -1.37 12.66 -10.54
CA ARG A 247 -0.96 11.29 -10.84
C ARG A 247 0.45 10.99 -10.35
N LEU A 248 1.41 11.88 -10.62
CA LEU A 248 2.79 11.74 -10.20
C LEU A 248 2.92 11.74 -8.68
N ALA A 249 2.18 12.58 -7.96
CA ALA A 249 2.12 12.57 -6.49
C ALA A 249 1.56 11.23 -5.96
N THR A 250 0.58 10.65 -6.64
CA THR A 250 0.04 9.34 -6.27
C THR A 250 1.04 8.21 -6.53
N LEU A 251 1.72 8.21 -7.68
CA LEU A 251 2.71 7.20 -8.03
C LEU A 251 3.97 7.30 -7.15
N SER A 252 4.45 8.51 -6.86
CA SER A 252 5.63 8.74 -6.03
C SER A 252 5.47 8.13 -4.63
N ARG A 253 4.30 8.32 -4.01
CA ARG A 253 3.94 7.69 -2.72
C ARG A 253 3.89 6.16 -2.78
N ARG A 254 3.58 5.58 -3.95
CA ARG A 254 3.52 4.12 -4.13
C ARG A 254 4.88 3.50 -4.45
N VAL A 255 5.76 4.26 -5.11
CA VAL A 255 7.16 3.86 -5.40
C VAL A 255 7.99 3.83 -4.12
N GLU A 256 7.78 4.79 -3.23
CA GLU A 256 8.48 4.84 -1.96
C GLU A 256 8.26 3.54 -1.18
N SER A 257 9.38 2.87 -0.88
CA SER A 257 9.36 1.58 -0.22
C SER A 257 9.75 1.75 1.24
N LEU A 258 8.96 1.14 2.12
CA LEU A 258 9.33 0.94 3.50
C LEU A 258 10.62 0.11 3.56
N THR A 259 11.61 0.58 4.30
CA THR A 259 12.91 -0.07 4.47
C THR A 259 12.97 -0.76 5.85
N PRO A 260 13.89 -1.73 6.04
CA PRO A 260 14.15 -2.29 7.36
C PRO A 260 14.58 -1.23 8.39
N ALA A 261 15.24 -0.15 7.97
CA ALA A 261 15.63 0.95 8.85
C ALA A 261 14.41 1.64 9.49
N HIS A 262 13.34 1.89 8.72
CA HIS A 262 12.10 2.47 9.26
C HIS A 262 11.43 1.56 10.29
N ILE A 263 11.50 0.23 10.11
CA ILE A 263 11.00 -0.72 11.11
C ILE A 263 11.85 -0.62 12.39
N ASP A 264 13.17 -0.59 12.25
CA ASP A 264 14.08 -0.52 13.38
C ASP A 264 13.97 0.81 14.15
N ASP A 265 13.73 1.93 13.45
CA ASP A 265 13.43 3.23 14.06
C ASP A 265 12.21 3.15 14.98
N CYS A 266 11.11 2.57 14.50
CA CYS A 266 9.90 2.34 15.29
C CYS A 266 10.16 1.44 16.50
N ARG A 267 10.90 0.34 16.31
CA ARG A 267 11.22 -0.61 17.39
C ARG A 267 12.06 0.06 18.48
N ARG A 268 13.13 0.77 18.10
CA ARG A 268 14.01 1.49 19.05
C ARG A 268 13.25 2.58 19.81
N LEU A 269 12.36 3.31 19.13
CA LEU A 269 11.51 4.31 19.76
C LEU A 269 10.63 3.68 20.85
N LEU A 270 9.91 2.61 20.53
CA LEU A 270 9.00 1.95 21.47
C LEU A 270 9.74 1.31 22.65
N ASP A 271 10.90 0.68 22.41
CA ASP A 271 11.77 0.16 23.47
C ASP A 271 12.25 1.29 24.40
N SER A 272 12.65 2.44 23.83
CA SER A 272 13.09 3.61 24.59
C SER A 272 11.97 4.24 25.42
N LEU A 273 10.71 4.12 24.95
CA LEU A 273 9.51 4.52 25.69
C LEU A 273 9.08 3.50 26.76
N GLY A 274 9.80 2.37 26.87
CA GLY A 274 9.60 1.34 27.88
C GLY A 274 8.54 0.30 27.53
N PHE A 275 8.03 0.26 26.30
CA PHE A 275 7.06 -0.75 25.88
C PHE A 275 7.74 -2.10 25.59
N ALA A 276 7.00 -3.18 25.81
CA ALA A 276 7.43 -4.51 25.39
C ALA A 276 7.46 -4.57 23.87
N THR A 277 8.63 -4.86 23.31
CA THR A 277 8.82 -5.05 21.87
C THR A 277 9.50 -6.39 21.62
N HIS A 278 9.15 -7.05 20.53
CA HIS A 278 9.84 -8.25 20.08
C HIS A 278 9.78 -8.38 18.56
N THR A 279 10.83 -8.93 17.96
CA THR A 279 10.90 -9.25 16.54
C THR A 279 10.79 -10.76 16.40
N ALA A 280 9.84 -11.25 15.60
CA ALA A 280 9.63 -12.68 15.43
C ALA A 280 10.90 -13.38 14.92
N ASP A 281 11.22 -14.52 15.51
CA ASP A 281 12.41 -15.31 15.17
C ASP A 281 12.13 -16.31 14.03
N GLY A 282 13.16 -16.58 13.23
CA GLY A 282 13.11 -17.57 12.14
C GLY A 282 11.97 -17.31 11.15
N HIS A 283 11.30 -18.38 10.73
CA HIS A 283 10.22 -18.36 9.74
C HIS A 283 8.83 -18.01 10.32
N VAL A 284 8.78 -17.37 11.49
CA VAL A 284 7.52 -17.03 12.17
C VAL A 284 7.04 -15.64 11.75
N GLU A 285 5.78 -15.54 11.34
CA GLU A 285 5.14 -14.26 11.06
C GLU A 285 4.67 -13.58 12.35
N SER A 286 4.67 -12.24 12.38
CA SER A 286 4.26 -11.46 13.55
C SER A 286 2.85 -11.79 14.03
N GLU A 287 1.92 -12.03 13.11
CA GLU A 287 0.53 -12.45 13.37
C GLU A 287 0.46 -13.80 14.10
N ALA A 288 1.31 -14.76 13.72
CA ALA A 288 1.39 -16.07 14.35
C ALA A 288 1.91 -15.95 15.79
N LEU A 289 2.89 -15.08 16.00
CA LEU A 289 3.40 -14.79 17.33
C LEU A 289 2.37 -14.02 18.20
N CYS A 290 1.63 -13.07 17.62
CA CYS A 290 0.53 -12.41 18.32
C CYS A 290 -0.54 -13.42 18.74
N ALA A 291 -0.92 -14.33 17.84
CA ALA A 291 -1.84 -15.42 18.16
C ALA A 291 -1.33 -16.30 19.31
N ALA A 292 -0.03 -16.64 19.32
CA ALA A 292 0.58 -17.42 20.40
C ALA A 292 0.56 -16.70 21.76
N LEU A 293 0.84 -15.40 21.79
CA LEU A 293 0.76 -14.58 23.01
C LEU A 293 -0.66 -14.59 23.61
N VAL A 294 -1.69 -14.58 22.77
CA VAL A 294 -3.09 -14.67 23.22
C VAL A 294 -3.40 -16.07 23.75
N ARG A 295 -3.04 -17.13 23.01
CA ARG A 295 -3.28 -18.52 23.43
C ARG A 295 -2.64 -18.85 24.78
N GLN A 296 -1.49 -18.26 25.08
CA GLN A 296 -0.78 -18.47 26.35
C GLN A 296 -1.24 -17.53 27.48
N GLY A 297 -2.22 -16.65 27.22
CA GLY A 297 -2.79 -15.75 28.23
C GLY A 297 -1.92 -14.54 28.57
N VAL A 298 -0.82 -14.31 27.83
CA VAL A 298 0.03 -13.12 27.97
C VAL A 298 -0.71 -11.89 27.44
N ALA A 299 -1.49 -12.03 26.38
CA ALA A 299 -2.35 -10.99 25.84
C ALA A 299 -3.84 -11.41 25.86
N ASP A 300 -4.74 -10.44 25.98
CA ASP A 300 -6.18 -10.63 25.92
C ASP A 300 -6.69 -10.74 24.48
N ALA A 301 -6.03 -10.05 23.54
CA ALA A 301 -6.33 -10.07 22.12
C ALA A 301 -5.09 -9.74 21.26
N ALA A 302 -5.10 -10.21 20.03
CA ALA A 302 -4.16 -9.81 18.98
C ALA A 302 -4.76 -8.68 18.16
N CYS A 303 -3.99 -7.65 17.84
CA CYS A 303 -4.42 -6.51 17.06
C CYS A 303 -3.73 -6.51 15.69
N SER A 304 -4.51 -6.76 14.64
CA SER A 304 -4.08 -6.72 13.24
C SER A 304 -5.32 -6.49 12.35
N GLU A 305 -5.12 -5.99 11.13
CA GLU A 305 -6.16 -6.00 10.09
C GLU A 305 -6.16 -7.29 9.25
N ASP A 306 -5.22 -8.17 9.53
CA ASP A 306 -5.13 -9.46 8.89
C ASP A 306 -5.93 -10.53 9.64
N LEU A 307 -6.69 -11.31 8.88
CA LEU A 307 -7.51 -12.39 9.40
C LEU A 307 -6.71 -13.69 9.58
N ASP A 308 -5.49 -13.75 9.03
CA ASP A 308 -4.59 -14.89 9.20
C ASP A 308 -4.29 -15.15 10.69
N VAL A 309 -4.38 -14.13 11.57
CA VAL A 309 -4.33 -14.29 13.04
C VAL A 309 -5.30 -15.38 13.54
N LEU A 310 -6.53 -15.42 13.02
CA LEU A 310 -7.51 -16.45 13.37
C LEU A 310 -7.07 -17.82 12.85
N ALA A 311 -6.50 -17.85 11.64
CA ALA A 311 -5.96 -19.05 11.03
C ALA A 311 -4.67 -19.54 11.70
N PHE A 312 -3.95 -18.73 12.48
CA PHE A 312 -2.87 -19.12 13.39
C PHE A 312 -3.38 -19.54 14.79
N GLY A 313 -4.69 -19.43 15.05
CA GLY A 313 -5.30 -19.83 16.30
C GLY A 313 -5.33 -18.73 17.37
N GLY A 314 -5.26 -17.46 16.98
CA GLY A 314 -5.51 -16.34 17.88
C GLY A 314 -6.97 -16.37 18.35
N GLN A 315 -7.19 -16.56 19.64
CA GLN A 315 -8.54 -16.68 20.22
C GLN A 315 -9.37 -15.40 20.03
N ARG A 316 -8.72 -14.23 20.08
CA ARG A 316 -9.38 -12.93 19.91
C ARG A 316 -8.57 -12.04 18.99
N LEU A 317 -9.21 -11.57 17.91
CA LEU A 317 -8.65 -10.61 16.96
C LEU A 317 -9.38 -9.27 17.08
N LEU A 318 -8.64 -8.23 17.44
CA LEU A 318 -9.10 -6.83 17.47
C LEU A 318 -8.67 -6.11 16.20
N ARG A 319 -9.66 -5.63 15.44
CA ARG A 319 -9.50 -4.85 14.21
C ARG A 319 -10.04 -3.44 14.42
N GLY A 320 -9.67 -2.52 13.55
CA GLY A 320 -10.12 -1.12 13.59
C GLY A 320 -9.40 -0.26 14.63
N PHE A 321 -8.42 -0.82 15.34
CA PHE A 321 -7.67 -0.09 16.37
C PHE A 321 -6.88 1.08 15.76
N TYR A 322 -7.01 2.24 16.38
CA TYR A 322 -6.33 3.46 15.97
C TYR A 322 -6.58 3.80 14.49
N THR A 323 -7.83 3.73 14.03
CA THR A 323 -8.26 4.10 12.67
C THR A 323 -9.04 5.42 12.69
N PRO A 324 -9.18 6.13 11.55
CA PRO A 324 -9.97 7.36 11.50
C PRO A 324 -11.46 7.17 11.82
N ALA A 325 -12.00 5.96 11.62
CA ALA A 325 -13.38 5.66 11.98
C ALA A 325 -13.57 5.41 13.49
N ASP A 326 -12.48 5.05 14.19
CA ASP A 326 -12.48 4.58 15.59
C ASP A 326 -13.52 3.48 15.89
N GLU A 327 -13.89 2.73 14.86
CA GLU A 327 -14.84 1.61 14.93
C GLU A 327 -14.07 0.30 15.11
N MET A 328 -13.89 -0.12 16.37
CA MET A 328 -13.24 -1.37 16.70
C MET A 328 -14.16 -2.57 16.47
N MET A 329 -13.60 -3.65 15.92
CA MET A 329 -14.27 -4.93 15.72
C MET A 329 -13.47 -6.02 16.40
N LEU A 330 -14.12 -6.80 17.26
CA LEU A 330 -13.54 -7.96 17.92
C LEU A 330 -14.14 -9.24 17.34
N ILE A 331 -13.27 -10.17 16.95
CA ILE A 331 -13.64 -11.51 16.46
C ILE A 331 -13.13 -12.55 17.46
N ASP A 332 -14.04 -13.36 18.01
CA ASP A 332 -13.73 -14.47 18.93
C ASP A 332 -13.71 -15.81 18.18
N ALA A 333 -12.55 -16.45 18.10
CA ALA A 333 -12.35 -17.66 17.33
C ALA A 333 -13.08 -18.87 17.94
N ASP A 334 -13.23 -18.95 19.25
CA ASP A 334 -13.88 -20.08 19.91
C ASP A 334 -15.39 -20.08 19.59
N ILE A 335 -16.01 -18.89 19.62
CA ILE A 335 -17.40 -18.72 19.18
C ILE A 335 -17.54 -19.03 17.68
N ALA A 336 -16.60 -18.55 16.85
CA ALA A 336 -16.61 -18.81 15.41
C ALA A 336 -16.55 -20.32 15.10
N LEU A 337 -15.63 -21.05 15.73
CA LEU A 337 -15.49 -22.50 15.57
C LEU A 337 -16.76 -23.24 16.01
N ALA A 338 -17.35 -22.84 17.15
CA ALA A 338 -18.57 -23.43 17.67
C ALA A 338 -19.78 -23.23 16.74
N GLU A 339 -20.04 -21.99 16.28
CA GLU A 339 -21.15 -21.70 15.36
C GLU A 339 -20.94 -22.32 13.96
N LEU A 340 -19.68 -22.37 13.49
CA LEU A 340 -19.35 -23.04 12.24
C LEU A 340 -19.38 -24.57 12.36
N GLY A 341 -19.30 -25.13 13.58
CA GLY A 341 -19.22 -26.56 13.83
C GLY A 341 -17.93 -27.18 13.30
N LEU A 342 -16.81 -26.48 13.47
CA LEU A 342 -15.50 -26.86 12.94
C LEU A 342 -14.48 -27.04 14.06
N THR A 343 -13.54 -27.98 13.88
CA THR A 343 -12.32 -28.01 14.69
C THR A 343 -11.33 -26.96 14.18
N ARG A 344 -10.27 -26.72 14.96
CA ARG A 344 -9.18 -25.84 14.60
C ARG A 344 -8.54 -26.22 13.26
N GLU A 345 -8.30 -27.51 13.04
CA GLU A 345 -7.68 -28.06 11.84
C GLU A 345 -8.60 -27.88 10.63
N SER A 346 -9.89 -28.22 10.76
CA SER A 346 -10.86 -27.99 9.68
C SER A 346 -11.06 -26.50 9.36
N PHE A 347 -10.91 -25.62 10.36
CA PHE A 347 -10.95 -24.18 10.13
C PHE A 347 -9.71 -23.65 9.39
N VAL A 348 -8.51 -24.19 9.65
CA VAL A 348 -7.32 -23.91 8.82
C VAL A 348 -7.59 -24.31 7.37
N ASP A 349 -8.10 -25.51 7.15
CA ASP A 349 -8.44 -25.99 5.82
C ASP A 349 -9.48 -25.10 5.13
N LEU A 350 -10.50 -24.65 5.86
CA LEU A 350 -11.45 -23.65 5.37
C LEU A 350 -10.73 -22.36 4.93
N CYS A 351 -9.83 -21.82 5.75
CA CYS A 351 -9.09 -20.60 5.45
C CYS A 351 -8.23 -20.76 4.18
N ILE A 352 -7.53 -21.90 4.04
CA ILE A 352 -6.73 -22.21 2.85
C ILE A 352 -7.61 -22.26 1.59
N LEU A 353 -8.79 -22.90 1.67
CA LEU A 353 -9.72 -22.97 0.55
C LEU A 353 -10.38 -21.62 0.20
N CYS A 354 -10.61 -20.75 1.19
CA CYS A 354 -11.01 -19.36 0.97
C CYS A 354 -9.93 -18.58 0.21
N GLY A 355 -8.66 -18.89 0.51
CA GLY A 355 -7.47 -18.33 -0.11
C GLY A 355 -6.68 -17.47 0.86
N THR A 356 -5.40 -17.82 1.02
CA THR A 356 -4.42 -17.18 1.90
C THR A 356 -3.18 -16.76 1.10
N ASP A 357 -2.21 -16.15 1.76
CA ASP A 357 -0.93 -15.75 1.15
C ASP A 357 0.04 -16.95 0.94
N PHE A 358 -0.28 -18.14 1.47
CA PHE A 358 0.62 -19.30 1.52
C PHE A 358 0.36 -20.37 0.45
N SER A 359 -0.82 -20.34 -0.20
CA SER A 359 -1.19 -21.33 -1.21
C SER A 359 -2.18 -20.73 -2.20
N ALA A 360 -2.18 -21.24 -3.44
CA ALA A 360 -3.31 -21.00 -4.35
C ALA A 360 -4.61 -21.62 -3.78
N THR A 361 -5.71 -21.50 -4.54
CA THR A 361 -7.02 -22.07 -4.18
C THR A 361 -7.46 -23.14 -5.18
N LEU A 362 -8.59 -23.78 -4.92
CA LEU A 362 -9.24 -24.66 -5.89
C LEU A 362 -10.01 -23.85 -6.95
N GLU A 363 -10.26 -24.47 -8.11
CA GLU A 363 -11.10 -23.90 -9.15
C GLU A 363 -12.58 -23.87 -8.72
N LYS A 364 -13.27 -22.74 -8.99
CA LYS A 364 -14.71 -22.55 -8.70
C LYS A 364 -15.13 -22.73 -7.23
N VAL A 365 -14.19 -22.85 -6.30
CA VAL A 365 -14.45 -22.89 -4.86
C VAL A 365 -14.24 -21.49 -4.29
N GLY A 366 -15.32 -20.86 -3.84
CA GLY A 366 -15.29 -19.64 -3.02
C GLY A 366 -15.62 -19.94 -1.55
N PRO A 367 -15.60 -18.94 -0.66
CA PRO A 367 -15.73 -19.14 0.80
C PRO A 367 -16.96 -19.96 1.23
N ILE A 368 -18.12 -19.68 0.63
CA ILE A 368 -19.37 -20.40 0.94
C ILE A 368 -19.28 -21.87 0.52
N THR A 369 -18.72 -22.13 -0.67
CA THR A 369 -18.53 -23.50 -1.18
C THR A 369 -17.48 -24.23 -0.35
N ALA A 370 -16.39 -23.55 0.03
CA ALA A 370 -15.36 -24.10 0.91
C ALA A 370 -15.94 -24.56 2.24
N LEU A 371 -16.77 -23.75 2.90
CA LEU A 371 -17.43 -24.14 4.15
C LEU A 371 -18.31 -25.38 3.99
N LYS A 372 -19.07 -25.48 2.90
CA LYS A 372 -19.89 -26.66 2.61
C LYS A 372 -19.03 -27.92 2.45
N LEU A 373 -17.96 -27.82 1.67
CA LEU A 373 -17.03 -28.92 1.41
C LEU A 373 -16.34 -29.38 2.70
N ILE A 374 -15.85 -28.45 3.52
CA ILE A 374 -15.22 -28.78 4.80
C ILE A 374 -16.20 -29.39 5.79
N ARG A 375 -17.44 -28.89 5.88
CA ARG A 375 -18.47 -29.52 6.74
C ARG A 375 -18.82 -30.93 6.28
N GLN A 376 -18.82 -31.17 4.98
CA GLN A 376 -19.17 -32.47 4.40
C GLN A 376 -18.04 -33.49 4.51
N PHE A 377 -16.81 -33.09 4.20
CA PHE A 377 -15.68 -34.01 4.03
C PHE A 377 -14.65 -33.91 5.16
N GLY A 378 -14.59 -32.79 5.89
CA GLY A 378 -13.74 -32.58 7.07
C GLY A 378 -12.33 -32.04 6.78
N SER A 379 -11.72 -32.42 5.64
CA SER A 379 -10.38 -31.98 5.24
C SER A 379 -10.23 -31.78 3.74
N ILE A 380 -9.21 -31.02 3.32
CA ILE A 380 -8.90 -30.76 1.90
C ILE A 380 -8.63 -32.06 1.13
N GLU A 381 -7.92 -33.02 1.73
CA GLU A 381 -7.62 -34.31 1.10
C GLU A 381 -8.90 -35.04 0.71
N ARG A 382 -9.85 -35.14 1.66
CA ARG A 382 -11.11 -35.83 1.42
C ARG A 382 -11.98 -35.11 0.39
N VAL A 383 -11.88 -33.78 0.30
CA VAL A 383 -12.54 -33.01 -0.78
C VAL A 383 -12.00 -33.44 -2.15
N LEU A 384 -10.67 -33.51 -2.28
CA LEU A 384 -10.01 -33.88 -3.54
C LEU A 384 -10.25 -35.35 -3.94
N GLU A 385 -10.36 -36.24 -2.96
CA GLU A 385 -10.65 -37.67 -3.19
C GLU A 385 -12.10 -37.91 -3.63
N ASN A 386 -13.06 -37.12 -3.11
CA ASN A 386 -14.49 -37.37 -3.31
C ASN A 386 -15.15 -36.51 -4.38
N ASP A 387 -14.52 -35.41 -4.84
CA ASP A 387 -15.04 -34.58 -5.93
C ASP A 387 -13.97 -34.33 -7.02
N PRO A 388 -13.83 -35.24 -8.00
CA PRO A 388 -12.85 -35.11 -9.09
C PRO A 388 -13.09 -33.91 -10.02
N ALA A 389 -14.26 -33.26 -9.96
CA ALA A 389 -14.55 -32.07 -10.75
C ALA A 389 -13.87 -30.82 -10.18
N ILE A 390 -13.53 -30.84 -8.89
CA ILE A 390 -12.81 -29.76 -8.23
C ILE A 390 -11.31 -29.93 -8.48
N ARG A 391 -10.74 -29.03 -9.28
CA ARG A 391 -9.32 -29.09 -9.64
C ARG A 391 -8.50 -28.09 -8.83
N PRO A 392 -7.34 -28.48 -8.29
CA PRO A 392 -6.36 -27.55 -7.76
C PRO A 392 -5.85 -26.60 -8.85
N ARG A 393 -5.69 -25.32 -8.53
CA ARG A 393 -4.97 -24.38 -9.41
C ARG A 393 -3.47 -24.58 -9.27
N ASP A 394 -2.72 -24.09 -10.26
CA ASP A 394 -1.26 -24.05 -10.19
C ASP A 394 -0.78 -23.34 -8.91
N GLY A 395 0.12 -23.99 -8.17
CA GLY A 395 0.61 -23.50 -6.88
C GLY A 395 -0.31 -23.80 -5.68
N PHE A 396 -1.27 -24.72 -5.79
CA PHE A 396 -2.07 -25.19 -4.66
C PHE A 396 -1.25 -26.10 -3.72
N GLN A 397 -0.51 -25.49 -2.80
CA GLN A 397 0.37 -26.14 -1.83
C GLN A 397 -0.25 -26.13 -0.43
N PHE A 398 -1.45 -26.69 -0.31
CA PHE A 398 -2.23 -26.60 0.92
C PHE A 398 -1.52 -27.20 2.15
N GLN A 399 -0.71 -28.25 1.98
CA GLN A 399 0.04 -28.84 3.10
C GLN A 399 1.07 -27.86 3.68
N VAL A 400 1.79 -27.12 2.83
CA VAL A 400 2.76 -26.09 3.27
C VAL A 400 2.03 -25.00 4.06
N ALA A 401 0.89 -24.52 3.54
CA ALA A 401 0.08 -23.54 4.23
C ALA A 401 -0.44 -24.06 5.58
N ARG A 402 -0.88 -25.32 5.64
CA ARG A 402 -1.37 -25.96 6.86
C ARG A 402 -0.28 -26.08 7.91
N ASP A 403 0.92 -26.51 7.51
CA ASP A 403 2.08 -26.64 8.41
C ASP A 403 2.45 -25.27 9.00
N VAL A 404 2.42 -24.21 8.20
CA VAL A 404 2.64 -22.84 8.69
C VAL A 404 1.57 -22.41 9.70
N PHE A 405 0.29 -22.63 9.40
CA PHE A 405 -0.81 -22.21 10.29
C PHE A 405 -0.93 -23.03 11.58
N LEU A 406 -0.48 -24.29 11.56
CA LEU A 406 -0.52 -25.20 12.71
C LEU A 406 0.82 -25.30 13.45
N GLN A 407 1.85 -24.54 13.04
CA GLN A 407 3.14 -24.53 13.70
C GLN A 407 3.01 -24.12 15.18
N ASP A 408 3.79 -24.76 16.05
CA ASP A 408 3.85 -24.38 17.46
C ASP A 408 4.82 -23.21 17.67
N VAL A 409 4.27 -22.01 17.74
CA VAL A 409 5.04 -20.79 18.01
C VAL A 409 5.21 -20.61 19.52
N ARG A 410 6.46 -20.55 19.98
CA ARG A 410 6.80 -20.21 21.36
C ARG A 410 6.93 -18.69 21.51
N PRO A 411 6.11 -18.04 22.36
CA PRO A 411 6.24 -16.62 22.57
C PRO A 411 7.47 -16.31 23.43
N PRO A 412 8.02 -15.09 23.29
CA PRO A 412 9.19 -14.62 24.03
C PRO A 412 8.88 -14.24 25.48
N PHE A 413 7.59 -14.04 25.79
CA PHE A 413 7.09 -13.66 27.11
C PHE A 413 6.24 -14.80 27.65
N MET A 414 6.47 -15.18 28.91
CA MET A 414 5.80 -16.31 29.56
C MET A 414 4.62 -15.87 30.44
N ASP A 415 4.61 -14.61 30.88
CA ASP A 415 3.58 -14.06 31.74
C ASP A 415 3.33 -12.56 31.47
N ARG A 416 2.21 -12.05 32.00
CA ARG A 416 1.80 -10.65 31.83
C ARG A 416 2.74 -9.65 32.51
N ALA A 417 3.44 -10.04 33.58
CA ALA A 417 4.31 -9.13 34.31
C ALA A 417 5.54 -8.74 33.47
N GLN A 418 5.96 -9.60 32.55
CA GLN A 418 7.08 -9.34 31.63
C GLN A 418 6.80 -8.28 30.57
N VAL A 419 5.51 -8.01 30.29
CA VAL A 419 5.09 -7.08 29.24
C VAL A 419 4.54 -5.75 29.75
N VAL A 420 4.49 -5.57 31.08
CA VAL A 420 4.13 -4.29 31.69
C VAL A 420 5.17 -3.22 31.29
N PRO A 421 4.75 -2.04 30.81
CA PRO A 421 5.68 -1.00 30.40
C PRO A 421 6.60 -0.58 31.55
N ARG A 422 7.91 -0.55 31.30
CA ARG A 422 8.89 -0.10 32.28
C ARG A 422 8.86 1.43 32.39
N PRO A 423 9.06 2.03 33.57
CA PRO A 423 9.17 3.47 33.69
C PRO A 423 10.36 3.99 32.86
N ALA A 424 10.13 5.04 32.07
CA ALA A 424 11.13 5.67 31.19
C ALA A 424 12.34 6.25 31.94
N SER A 425 12.30 6.31 33.27
CA SER A 425 13.29 6.92 34.16
C SER A 425 14.58 6.11 34.39
N SER A 426 14.79 4.97 33.71
CA SER A 426 15.99 4.14 33.90
C SER A 426 17.10 4.33 32.85
N ARG A 427 16.88 5.13 31.79
CA ARG A 427 17.90 5.35 30.73
C ARG A 427 18.23 6.81 30.42
N LEU A 428 17.45 7.78 30.89
CA LEU A 428 17.73 9.21 30.74
C LEU A 428 18.05 9.78 32.13
N ALA A 429 19.34 9.98 32.41
CA ALA A 429 19.79 10.65 33.61
C ALA A 429 19.37 12.14 33.55
N GLY A 430 18.25 12.49 34.21
CA GLY A 430 17.84 13.88 34.43
C GLY A 430 16.36 14.15 34.17
N GLN A 431 15.63 14.43 35.25
CA GLN A 431 14.21 14.82 35.35
C GLN A 431 13.17 13.81 34.80
N PRO A 432 11.96 13.72 35.41
CA PRO A 432 10.87 12.91 34.88
C PRO A 432 10.38 13.54 33.57
N PHE A 433 10.94 13.09 32.45
CA PHE A 433 10.38 13.35 31.13
C PHE A 433 9.12 12.48 30.97
N ASP A 434 7.95 13.12 30.87
CA ASP A 434 6.74 12.47 30.39
C ASP A 434 6.65 12.68 28.86
N PRO A 435 7.09 11.72 28.03
CA PRO A 435 6.98 11.81 26.56
C PRO A 435 5.54 11.93 26.07
N PHE A 436 4.54 11.79 26.95
CA PHE A 436 3.12 11.77 26.65
C PHE A 436 2.33 12.87 27.36
N ALA A 437 2.98 13.93 27.85
CA ALA A 437 2.33 15.07 28.49
C ALA A 437 1.09 15.53 27.68
N PRO A 438 -0.04 15.85 28.35
CA PRO A 438 -1.34 16.03 27.71
C PRO A 438 -1.32 17.20 26.72
N GLY A 439 -1.12 16.86 25.45
CA GLY A 439 -1.15 17.75 24.29
C GLY A 439 -1.22 17.00 22.96
N VAL A 440 -1.23 15.66 22.97
CA VAL A 440 -1.34 14.84 21.75
C VAL A 440 -2.81 14.78 21.34
N GLN A 441 -3.25 15.80 20.61
CA GLN A 441 -4.47 15.70 19.80
C GLN A 441 -4.29 14.60 18.77
N HIS A 442 -5.30 13.73 18.64
CA HIS A 442 -5.31 12.55 17.78
C HIS A 442 -5.10 12.94 16.30
N PRO A 443 -3.89 12.78 15.73
CA PRO A 443 -3.60 13.32 14.40
C PRO A 443 -4.06 12.39 13.26
N VAL A 444 -4.48 11.16 13.57
CA VAL A 444 -5.13 10.26 12.60
C VAL A 444 -6.59 10.65 12.34
N LEU A 445 -7.12 11.63 13.09
CA LEU A 445 -8.50 12.14 12.99
C LEU A 445 -8.60 13.57 12.39
N GLN A 446 -7.59 14.04 11.66
CA GLN A 446 -7.66 15.27 10.86
C GLN A 446 -7.32 15.03 9.39
#